data_AF-A0A1V0R493-F1
#
_entry.id   AF-A0A1V0R493-F1
#
_cell.length_a   1.000
_cell.length_b   1.000
_cell.length_c   1.000
_cell.angle_alpha   90.00
_cell.angle_beta   90.00
_cell.angle_gamma   90.00
#
_symmetry.space_group_name_H-M   'P 1'
#
loop_
_entity.id
_entity.type
_entity.pdbx_description
1 polymer ?
#
loop_
_entity_poly.entity_id
_entity_poly.type
_entity_poly.pdbx_seq_one_letter_code
_entity_poly.pdbx_strand_id
1 'polypeptide(L)'
;MLTSGRKVLKAFARSTTALLSVVMLASCALGEPEAKIEHLCTVSAASEEEALLREILRADAFETDIPNRTSRVVEALERDLRAIGSGTKTLSTSLCAYKPAAQAGVERARFEVGWVPRTSKDAEPSMSDGGRFDVNGAFGESNYFLTKLFVPCDMPGDLDEPSKSVWLYARGSYTVNIGRTDIDQAAKDRQTALTYLMARRVTDALGCENKPLEKPPVVKPLPAS
;
A
#
# COMPACT_ATOMS: atom_id res chain seq x y z
N MET A 1 50.01 -63.35 -32.96
CA MET A 1 51.26 -62.57 -32.79
C MET A 1 50.99 -61.55 -31.69
N LEU A 2 51.30 -61.94 -30.45
CA LEU A 2 52.47 -61.49 -29.67
C LEU A 2 52.32 -60.03 -29.21
N THR A 3 51.71 -59.81 -28.05
CA THR A 3 52.34 -59.62 -26.71
C THR A 3 52.90 -58.22 -26.55
N SER A 4 52.49 -57.43 -25.56
CA SER A 4 53.02 -57.47 -24.18
C SER A 4 52.39 -56.28 -23.42
N GLY A 5 52.13 -56.27 -22.11
CA GLY A 5 52.47 -57.19 -21.04
C GLY A 5 51.88 -56.68 -19.72
N ARG A 6 51.60 -57.62 -18.82
CA ARG A 6 51.16 -57.40 -17.45
C ARG A 6 52.39 -57.23 -16.56
N LYS A 7 52.41 -56.26 -15.63
CA LYS A 7 53.26 -56.34 -14.44
C LYS A 7 52.42 -56.14 -13.18
N VAL A 8 52.71 -57.03 -12.22
CA VAL A 8 52.12 -57.23 -10.90
C VAL A 8 53.07 -56.62 -9.86
N LEU A 9 52.54 -56.24 -8.69
CA LEU A 9 53.12 -56.18 -7.32
C LEU A 9 52.91 -54.80 -6.67
N LYS A 10 52.02 -54.63 -5.68
CA LYS A 10 52.03 -54.99 -4.24
C LYS A 10 52.69 -53.91 -3.33
N ALA A 11 51.81 -53.29 -2.53
CA ALA A 11 51.94 -52.80 -1.15
C ALA A 11 52.93 -51.68 -0.77
N PHE A 12 52.44 -50.79 0.11
CA PHE A 12 53.02 -50.09 1.28
C PHE A 12 52.42 -48.66 1.33
N ALA A 13 51.33 -48.44 2.07
CA ALA A 13 51.26 -48.14 3.50
C ALA A 13 51.92 -46.80 3.91
N ARG A 14 51.06 -45.93 4.49
CA ARG A 14 51.31 -44.86 5.48
C ARG A 14 51.71 -43.45 5.00
N SER A 15 50.67 -42.61 5.02
CA SER A 15 50.55 -41.33 5.76
C SER A 15 51.62 -40.25 5.61
N THR A 16 51.21 -39.13 5.01
CA THR A 16 51.46 -37.79 5.54
C THR A 16 50.30 -36.87 5.20
N THR A 17 49.71 -36.32 6.25
CA THR A 17 48.66 -35.30 6.29
C THR A 17 49.13 -34.01 5.62
N ALA A 18 48.28 -33.40 4.79
CA ALA A 18 48.35 -31.97 4.50
C ALA A 18 46.93 -31.41 4.59
N LEU A 19 46.72 -30.54 5.61
CA LEU A 19 45.51 -29.76 5.81
C LEU A 19 45.18 -28.99 4.52
N LEU A 20 43.96 -29.15 4.02
CA LEU A 20 43.35 -28.18 3.13
C LEU A 20 42.13 -27.59 3.83
N SER A 21 42.33 -26.35 4.26
CA SER A 21 41.38 -25.43 4.84
C SER A 21 40.15 -25.31 3.94
N VAL A 22 39.01 -25.86 4.38
CA VAL A 22 37.72 -25.49 3.82
C VAL A 22 37.40 -24.10 4.37
N VAL A 23 37.53 -23.09 3.51
CA VAL A 23 37.03 -21.74 3.77
C VAL A 23 35.52 -21.85 3.95
N MET A 24 35.06 -21.74 5.20
CA MET A 24 33.68 -21.44 5.51
C MET A 24 33.39 -20.06 4.92
N LEU A 25 32.69 -20.02 3.78
CA LEU A 25 31.98 -18.82 3.36
C LEU A 25 30.85 -18.60 4.38
N ALA A 26 31.18 -17.88 5.45
CA ALA A 26 30.18 -17.19 6.22
C ALA A 26 29.54 -16.17 5.28
N SER A 27 28.40 -16.53 4.68
CA SER A 27 27.49 -15.55 4.11
C SER A 27 26.95 -14.71 5.25
N CYS A 28 27.74 -13.72 5.66
CA CYS A 28 27.22 -12.51 6.26
C CYS A 28 26.34 -11.86 5.19
N ALA A 29 25.07 -12.24 5.14
CA ALA A 29 24.05 -11.34 4.65
C ALA A 29 24.04 -10.18 5.64
N LEU A 30 24.92 -9.18 5.41
CA LEU A 30 24.58 -7.82 5.78
C LEU A 30 23.24 -7.58 5.09
N GLY A 31 22.16 -7.60 5.86
CA GLY A 31 20.87 -7.16 5.36
C GLY A 31 21.08 -5.77 4.80
N GLU A 32 21.04 -5.66 3.47
CA GLU A 32 20.88 -4.36 2.85
C GLU A 32 19.65 -3.75 3.51
N PRO A 33 19.74 -2.53 4.05
CA PRO A 33 18.57 -1.88 4.59
C PRO A 33 17.52 -1.89 3.48
N GLU A 34 16.34 -2.46 3.75
CA GLU A 34 15.21 -2.43 2.83
C GLU A 34 15.13 -1.03 2.22
N ALA A 35 15.20 -0.96 0.89
CA ALA A 35 15.22 0.31 0.19
C ALA A 35 14.01 1.12 0.63
N LYS A 36 14.24 2.24 1.32
CA LYS A 36 13.15 3.11 1.78
C LYS A 36 12.32 3.52 0.57
N ILE A 37 11.02 3.26 0.62
CA ILE A 37 10.07 3.66 -0.43
C ILE A 37 10.11 5.19 -0.55
N GLU A 38 10.79 5.71 -1.58
CA GLU A 38 10.94 7.15 -1.78
C GLU A 38 9.57 7.84 -2.00
N HIS A 39 8.65 7.12 -2.65
CA HIS A 39 7.32 7.61 -3.01
C HIS A 39 6.24 6.56 -2.77
N LEU A 40 5.26 6.89 -1.93
CA LEU A 40 4.13 6.03 -1.57
C LEU A 40 3.30 5.56 -2.77
N CYS A 41 3.28 6.31 -3.88
CA CYS A 41 2.46 6.01 -5.04
C CYS A 41 3.21 5.35 -6.20
N THR A 42 4.46 4.93 -6.00
CA THR A 42 5.14 4.12 -7.02
C THR A 42 4.46 2.76 -7.13
N VAL A 43 3.92 2.45 -8.31
CA VAL A 43 3.26 1.17 -8.60
C VAL A 43 4.25 0.24 -9.28
N SER A 44 4.41 -0.97 -8.75
CA SER A 44 5.30 -1.97 -9.33
C SER A 44 4.63 -2.68 -10.51
N ALA A 45 5.39 -3.04 -11.53
CA ALA A 45 4.88 -3.84 -12.63
C ALA A 45 4.38 -5.21 -12.14
N ALA A 46 3.28 -5.67 -12.72
CA ALA A 46 2.54 -6.88 -12.37
C ALA A 46 1.98 -6.92 -10.93
N SER A 47 1.84 -5.77 -10.26
CA SER A 47 1.21 -5.71 -8.94
C SER A 47 -0.32 -5.69 -9.02
N GLU A 48 -0.99 -6.03 -7.92
CA GLU A 48 -2.45 -5.94 -7.80
C GLU A 48 -2.94 -4.50 -8.05
N GLU A 49 -2.21 -3.49 -7.55
CA GLU A 49 -2.54 -2.10 -7.80
C GLU A 49 -2.43 -1.71 -9.27
N GLU A 50 -1.44 -2.24 -10.00
CA GLU A 50 -1.33 -1.99 -11.44
C GLU A 50 -2.56 -2.55 -12.18
N ALA A 51 -2.94 -3.78 -11.87
CA ALA A 51 -4.12 -4.41 -12.48
C ALA A 51 -5.39 -3.61 -12.18
N LEU A 52 -5.61 -3.24 -10.91
CA LEU A 52 -6.75 -2.40 -10.50
C LEU A 52 -6.75 -1.04 -11.21
N LEU A 53 -5.60 -0.39 -11.32
CA LEU A 53 -5.48 0.91 -11.99
C LEU A 53 -5.83 0.80 -13.48
N ARG A 54 -5.34 -0.21 -14.19
CA ARG A 54 -5.66 -0.42 -15.61
C ARG A 54 -7.15 -0.66 -15.82
N GLU A 55 -7.79 -1.45 -14.95
CA GLU A 55 -9.23 -1.68 -15.02
C GLU A 55 -10.06 -0.44 -14.69
N ILE A 56 -9.68 0.31 -13.65
CA ILE A 56 -10.40 1.53 -13.22
C ILE A 56 -10.24 2.63 -14.26
N LEU A 57 -9.03 2.85 -14.77
CA LEU A 57 -8.73 3.87 -15.77
C LEU A 57 -9.14 3.43 -17.19
N ARG A 58 -9.44 2.14 -17.38
CA ARG A 58 -9.76 1.52 -18.68
C ARG A 58 -8.71 1.80 -19.74
N ALA A 59 -7.46 1.64 -19.34
CA ALA A 59 -6.30 1.93 -20.16
C ALA A 59 -5.18 0.92 -19.88
N ASP A 60 -4.47 0.52 -20.94
CA ASP A 60 -3.34 -0.41 -20.81
C ASP A 60 -2.12 0.23 -20.13
N ALA A 61 -2.03 1.56 -20.18
CA ALA A 61 -0.96 2.35 -19.58
C ALA A 61 -1.49 3.64 -18.95
N PHE A 62 -0.82 4.08 -17.90
CA PHE A 62 -1.15 5.30 -17.16
C PHE A 62 0.12 6.06 -16.76
N GLU A 63 -0.03 7.37 -16.60
CA GLU A 63 0.99 8.23 -16.00
C GLU A 63 0.65 8.45 -14.52
N THR A 64 1.69 8.58 -13.69
CA THR A 64 1.56 8.86 -12.26
C THR A 64 2.11 10.25 -11.94
N ASP A 65 1.30 11.08 -11.30
CA ASP A 65 1.69 12.37 -10.73
C ASP A 65 1.87 12.22 -9.21
N ILE A 66 3.09 12.46 -8.72
CA ILE A 66 3.47 12.30 -7.32
C ILE A 66 3.98 13.66 -6.78
N PRO A 67 3.12 14.45 -6.11
CA PRO A 67 3.50 15.77 -5.61
C PRO A 67 4.50 15.74 -4.44
N ASN A 68 4.58 14.63 -3.70
CA ASN A 68 5.36 14.55 -2.47
C ASN A 68 6.13 13.23 -2.33
N ARG A 69 7.30 13.30 -1.69
CA ARG A 69 8.03 12.12 -1.17
C ARG A 69 7.35 11.57 0.08
N THR A 70 7.57 10.29 0.37
CA THR A 70 7.00 9.60 1.55
C THR A 70 7.26 10.36 2.85
N SER A 71 8.50 10.82 3.10
CA SER A 71 8.85 11.51 4.34
C SER A 71 8.06 12.80 4.56
N ARG A 72 7.81 13.58 3.49
CA ARG A 72 7.01 14.81 3.58
C ARG A 72 5.55 14.54 3.92
N VAL A 73 5.00 13.44 3.41
CA VAL A 73 3.62 13.02 3.74
C VAL A 73 3.55 12.62 5.22
N VAL A 74 4.49 11.80 5.69
CA VAL A 74 4.57 11.37 7.09
C VAL A 74 4.72 12.58 8.02
N GLU A 75 5.70 13.46 7.77
CA GLU A 75 5.91 14.68 8.56
C GLU A 75 4.68 15.59 8.61
N ALA A 76 3.94 15.70 7.50
CA ALA A 76 2.71 16.48 7.45
C ALA A 76 1.60 15.84 8.29
N LEU A 77 1.39 14.53 8.16
CA LEU A 77 0.38 13.81 8.93
C LEU A 77 0.69 13.82 10.42
N GLU A 78 1.94 13.62 10.83
CA GLU A 78 2.30 13.69 12.25
C GLU A 78 2.11 15.10 12.83
N ARG A 79 2.49 16.14 12.08
CA ARG A 79 2.27 17.53 12.50
C ARG A 79 0.77 17.83 12.63
N ASP A 80 -0.03 17.41 11.66
CA ASP A 80 -1.48 17.58 11.68
C ASP A 80 -2.10 16.84 12.86
N LEU A 81 -1.63 15.63 13.17
CA LEU A 81 -2.08 14.85 14.32
C LEU A 81 -1.77 15.55 15.65
N ARG A 82 -0.58 16.15 15.80
CA ARG A 82 -0.23 16.93 17.00
C ARG A 82 -1.11 18.17 17.19
N ALA A 83 -1.61 18.73 16.08
CA ALA A 83 -2.40 19.96 16.08
C ALA A 83 -3.92 19.72 16.04
N ILE A 84 -4.37 18.49 15.83
CA ILE A 84 -5.78 18.22 15.57
C ILE A 84 -6.62 18.48 16.84
N GLY A 85 -7.66 19.29 16.66
CA GLY A 85 -8.70 19.49 17.69
C GLY A 85 -9.80 18.44 17.62
N SER A 86 -10.83 18.58 18.44
CA SER A 86 -11.91 17.59 18.57
C SER A 86 -13.05 17.71 17.55
N GLY A 87 -13.08 18.76 16.72
CA GLY A 87 -14.27 19.13 15.95
C GLY A 87 -14.30 18.70 14.48
N THR A 88 -13.19 18.86 13.76
CA THR A 88 -13.18 18.83 12.29
C THR A 88 -12.02 18.02 11.75
N LYS A 89 -12.20 17.44 10.57
CA LYS A 89 -11.11 16.82 9.83
C LYS A 89 -9.98 17.81 9.49
N THR A 90 -8.78 17.28 9.32
CA THR A 90 -7.63 18.06 8.81
C THR A 90 -7.77 18.30 7.31
N LEU A 91 -7.02 19.26 6.79
CA LEU A 91 -6.87 19.41 5.34
C LEU A 91 -6.17 18.16 4.79
N SER A 92 -6.72 17.59 3.73
CA SER A 92 -6.15 16.37 3.17
C SER A 92 -4.86 16.67 2.40
N THR A 93 -3.82 15.89 2.68
CA THR A 93 -2.57 15.84 1.92
C THR A 93 -2.79 15.00 0.66
N SER A 94 -2.48 15.58 -0.50
CA SER A 94 -2.53 14.85 -1.78
C SER A 94 -1.36 13.88 -1.87
N LEU A 95 -1.66 12.59 -2.08
CA LEU A 95 -0.65 11.55 -2.26
C LEU A 95 -0.18 11.48 -3.71
N CYS A 96 -1.13 11.34 -4.62
CA CYS A 96 -0.87 11.18 -6.06
C CYS A 96 -2.15 11.25 -6.90
N ALA A 97 -1.94 11.29 -8.21
CA ALA A 97 -2.98 11.03 -9.19
C ALA A 97 -2.46 10.13 -10.32
N TYR A 98 -3.33 9.27 -10.86
CA TYR A 98 -3.07 8.43 -12.01
C TYR A 98 -4.01 8.80 -13.14
N LYS A 99 -3.48 8.98 -14.36
CA LYS A 99 -4.28 9.35 -15.55
C LYS A 99 -3.96 8.43 -16.73
N PRO A 100 -4.92 8.12 -17.61
CA PRO A 100 -4.65 7.35 -18.82
C PRO A 100 -3.56 8.04 -19.68
N ALA A 101 -2.55 7.29 -20.14
CA ALA A 101 -1.44 7.89 -20.89
C ALA A 101 -1.87 8.47 -22.26
N ALA A 102 -2.91 7.90 -22.87
CA ALA A 102 -3.41 8.31 -24.18
C ALA A 102 -4.40 9.49 -24.14
N GLN A 103 -4.75 10.02 -22.96
CA GLN A 103 -5.77 11.07 -22.84
C GLN A 103 -5.22 12.34 -22.18
N ALA A 104 -5.24 13.44 -22.93
CA ALA A 104 -5.01 14.78 -22.40
C ALA A 104 -6.27 15.30 -21.69
N GLY A 105 -6.64 14.67 -20.57
CA GLY A 105 -7.86 14.97 -19.81
C GLY A 105 -7.59 15.28 -18.34
N VAL A 106 -8.61 15.80 -17.66
CA VAL A 106 -8.62 15.94 -16.19
C VAL A 106 -9.06 14.66 -15.47
N GLU A 107 -9.50 13.66 -16.23
CA GLU A 107 -9.93 12.34 -15.76
C GLU A 107 -8.76 11.59 -15.13
N ARG A 108 -8.92 11.24 -13.86
CA ARG A 108 -7.86 10.62 -13.07
C ARG A 108 -8.45 9.84 -11.89
N ALA A 109 -7.65 8.93 -11.36
CA ALA A 109 -7.80 8.42 -10.00
C ALA A 109 -6.87 9.24 -9.09
N ARG A 110 -7.40 9.98 -8.13
CA ARG A 110 -6.63 10.83 -7.20
C ARG A 110 -6.79 10.31 -5.76
N PHE A 111 -5.68 10.31 -5.02
CA PHE A 111 -5.64 9.85 -3.63
C PHE A 111 -5.21 10.96 -2.70
N GLU A 112 -5.99 11.17 -1.64
CA GLU A 112 -5.75 12.16 -0.60
C GLU A 112 -5.89 11.50 0.78
N VAL A 113 -5.14 11.96 1.77
CA VAL A 113 -5.21 11.46 3.15
C VAL A 113 -5.17 12.56 4.19
N GLY A 114 -5.74 12.33 5.36
CA GLY A 114 -5.70 13.24 6.49
C GLY A 114 -6.21 12.56 7.76
N TRP A 115 -6.55 13.34 8.77
CA TRP A 115 -7.09 12.85 10.03
C TRP A 115 -8.50 13.37 10.26
N VAL A 116 -9.33 12.53 10.87
CA VAL A 116 -10.70 12.90 11.27
C VAL A 116 -10.86 12.54 12.75
N PRO A 117 -11.22 13.48 13.64
CA PRO A 117 -11.52 13.15 15.03
C PRO A 117 -12.65 12.12 15.11
N ARG A 118 -12.55 11.12 15.99
CA ARG A 118 -13.61 10.10 16.14
C ARG A 118 -14.95 10.68 16.58
N THR A 119 -14.93 11.86 17.20
CA THR A 119 -16.09 12.65 17.61
C THR A 119 -16.67 13.53 16.50
N SER A 120 -16.02 13.62 15.35
CA SER A 120 -16.42 14.51 14.27
C SER A 120 -17.57 13.93 13.45
N LYS A 121 -18.51 14.80 13.06
CA LYS A 121 -19.55 14.47 12.07
C LYS A 121 -18.99 14.22 10.67
N ASP A 122 -17.74 14.58 10.41
CA ASP A 122 -17.06 14.27 9.15
C ASP A 122 -16.87 12.75 8.93
N ALA A 123 -16.96 11.95 10.01
CA ALA A 123 -16.94 10.48 9.95
C ALA A 123 -18.33 9.86 9.73
N GLU A 124 -19.40 10.67 9.73
CA GLU A 124 -20.76 10.20 9.48
C GLU A 124 -21.05 10.07 7.97
N PRO A 125 -22.03 9.22 7.61
CA PRO A 125 -22.47 9.12 6.23
C PRO A 125 -22.95 10.41 5.63
N SER A 126 -22.43 10.69 4.43
CA SER A 126 -22.60 12.00 3.79
C SER A 126 -22.77 11.95 2.28
N MET A 127 -22.65 10.77 1.65
CA MET A 127 -22.85 10.62 0.21
C MET A 127 -24.28 10.18 -0.09
N SER A 128 -25.04 11.05 -0.77
CA SER A 128 -26.46 10.83 -1.08
C SER A 128 -26.75 9.55 -1.90
N ASP A 129 -25.76 9.08 -2.65
CA ASP A 129 -25.78 7.87 -3.47
C ASP A 129 -24.69 6.86 -3.05
N GLY A 130 -24.08 7.07 -1.89
CA GLY A 130 -23.01 6.24 -1.36
C GLY A 130 -23.51 4.98 -0.68
N GLY A 131 -22.91 3.85 -1.02
CA GLY A 131 -23.05 2.62 -0.26
C GLY A 131 -22.03 2.56 0.87
N ARG A 132 -22.48 2.26 2.09
CA ARG A 132 -21.60 2.01 3.24
C ARG A 132 -20.92 0.65 3.08
N PHE A 133 -19.66 0.56 3.52
CA PHE A 133 -18.92 -0.69 3.49
C PHE A 133 -18.00 -0.85 4.71
N ASP A 134 -17.65 -2.10 5.00
CA ASP A 134 -16.54 -2.51 5.85
C ASP A 134 -15.49 -3.23 5.02
N VAL A 135 -14.22 -3.04 5.36
CA VAL A 135 -13.09 -3.74 4.77
C VAL A 135 -12.02 -3.97 5.85
N ASN A 136 -11.98 -5.20 6.36
CA ASN A 136 -11.01 -5.64 7.36
C ASN A 136 -10.95 -4.75 8.62
N GLY A 137 -12.09 -4.22 9.09
CA GLY A 137 -12.17 -3.37 10.28
C GLY A 137 -11.94 -1.87 10.02
N ALA A 138 -11.61 -1.49 8.78
CA ALA A 138 -11.81 -0.13 8.30
C ALA A 138 -13.22 0.01 7.71
N PHE A 139 -13.82 1.19 7.82
CA PHE A 139 -15.16 1.44 7.30
C PHE A 139 -15.18 2.64 6.37
N GLY A 140 -16.24 2.78 5.57
CA GLY A 140 -16.34 3.88 4.65
C GLY A 140 -17.61 3.92 3.85
N GLU A 141 -17.61 4.81 2.85
CA GLU A 141 -18.64 4.93 1.85
C GLU A 141 -18.03 5.05 0.46
N SER A 142 -18.70 4.44 -0.51
CA SER A 142 -18.29 4.50 -1.91
C SER A 142 -19.50 4.77 -2.80
N ASN A 143 -19.39 5.72 -3.71
CA ASN A 143 -20.32 5.91 -4.82
C ASN A 143 -19.59 5.66 -6.15
N TYR A 144 -20.13 6.13 -7.27
CA TYR A 144 -19.56 5.83 -8.59
C TYR A 144 -18.21 6.52 -8.87
N PHE A 145 -17.86 7.60 -8.16
CA PHE A 145 -16.62 8.36 -8.41
C PHE A 145 -15.83 8.71 -7.14
N LEU A 146 -16.33 8.41 -5.96
CA LEU A 146 -15.72 8.79 -4.70
C LEU A 146 -15.78 7.64 -3.70
N THR A 147 -14.63 7.30 -3.14
CA THR A 147 -14.48 6.40 -1.99
C THR A 147 -13.90 7.18 -0.83
N LYS A 148 -14.54 7.08 0.34
CA LYS A 148 -14.01 7.54 1.62
C LYS A 148 -13.75 6.32 2.50
N LEU A 149 -12.59 6.27 3.14
CA LEU A 149 -12.18 5.18 4.02
C LEU A 149 -11.65 5.76 5.33
N PHE A 150 -12.07 5.20 6.45
CA PHE A 150 -11.65 5.55 7.79
C PHE A 150 -10.96 4.34 8.42
N VAL A 151 -9.71 4.54 8.84
CA VAL A 151 -8.79 3.48 9.24
C VAL A 151 -8.26 3.79 10.64
N PRO A 152 -8.33 2.84 11.60
CA PRO A 152 -7.61 3.01 12.86
C PRO A 152 -6.11 2.95 12.58
N CYS A 153 -5.35 3.97 12.98
CA CYS A 153 -3.89 3.93 12.94
C CYS A 153 -3.38 4.33 14.32
N ASP A 154 -2.94 3.34 15.09
CA ASP A 154 -2.37 3.56 16.42
C ASP A 154 -0.86 3.71 16.26
N MET A 155 -0.34 4.91 16.52
CA MET A 155 1.08 5.25 16.32
C MET A 155 1.84 5.16 17.64
N PRO A 156 3.10 4.72 17.68
CA PRO A 156 3.86 4.67 18.93
C PRO A 156 4.34 6.06 19.39
N GLY A 157 4.90 6.12 20.61
CA GLY A 157 5.67 7.27 21.09
C GLY A 157 4.82 8.46 21.53
N ASP A 158 5.24 9.68 21.17
CA ASP A 158 4.55 10.93 21.53
C ASP A 158 3.18 11.09 20.85
N LEU A 159 2.90 10.26 19.85
CA LEU A 159 1.65 10.25 19.07
C LEU A 159 0.65 9.17 19.49
N ASP A 160 0.97 8.35 20.49
CA ASP A 160 0.12 7.23 20.94
C ASP A 160 -1.29 7.67 21.32
N GLU A 161 -1.44 8.53 22.33
CA GLU A 161 -2.75 9.01 22.75
C GLU A 161 -3.48 9.84 21.66
N PRO A 162 -2.83 10.79 20.95
CA PRO A 162 -3.47 11.50 19.83
C PRO A 162 -4.02 10.56 18.75
N SER A 163 -3.25 9.56 18.33
CA SER A 163 -3.59 8.65 17.24
C SER A 163 -4.86 7.82 17.52
N LYS A 164 -5.06 7.41 18.78
CA LYS A 164 -6.25 6.66 19.22
C LYS A 164 -7.53 7.49 19.21
N SER A 165 -7.43 8.83 19.24
CA SER A 165 -8.57 9.75 19.25
C SER A 165 -9.09 10.12 17.86
N VAL A 166 -8.42 9.66 16.80
CA VAL A 166 -8.73 9.98 15.41
C VAL A 166 -8.90 8.71 14.56
N TRP A 167 -9.38 8.91 13.33
CA TRP A 167 -9.29 7.98 12.22
C TRP A 167 -8.32 8.56 11.18
N LEU A 168 -7.45 7.72 10.61
CA LEU A 168 -6.81 8.04 9.35
C LEU A 168 -7.90 8.02 8.27
N TYR A 169 -8.10 9.16 7.62
CA TYR A 169 -9.05 9.34 6.55
C TYR A 169 -8.32 9.26 5.22
N ALA A 170 -8.75 8.33 4.36
CA ALA A 170 -8.28 8.20 2.98
C ALA A 170 -9.44 8.44 2.01
N ARG A 171 -9.12 9.15 0.92
CA ARG A 171 -10.08 9.52 -0.11
C ARG A 171 -9.54 9.14 -1.48
N GLY A 172 -10.27 8.29 -2.19
CA GLY A 172 -10.07 7.99 -3.60
C GLY A 172 -11.10 8.72 -4.45
N SER A 173 -10.66 9.57 -5.38
CA SER A 173 -11.51 10.30 -6.32
C SER A 173 -11.26 9.81 -7.75
N TYR A 174 -12.27 9.21 -8.36
CA TYR A 174 -12.22 8.54 -9.66
C TYR A 174 -13.01 9.35 -10.70
N THR A 175 -12.46 10.51 -11.10
CA THR A 175 -13.15 11.41 -12.03
C THR A 175 -13.32 10.82 -13.43
N VAL A 176 -12.56 9.76 -13.76
CA VAL A 176 -12.76 8.91 -14.96
C VAL A 176 -14.16 8.29 -15.05
N ASN A 177 -14.91 8.25 -13.94
CA ASN A 177 -16.26 7.72 -13.91
C ASN A 177 -17.37 8.78 -14.04
N ILE A 178 -17.03 10.07 -14.10
CA ILE A 178 -18.04 11.14 -14.20
C ILE A 178 -18.78 11.04 -15.54
N GLY A 179 -20.12 11.11 -15.50
CA GLY A 179 -20.99 11.01 -16.68
C GLY A 179 -21.25 9.58 -17.14
N ARG A 180 -20.69 8.57 -16.45
CA ARG A 180 -20.88 7.16 -16.79
C ARG A 180 -22.12 6.58 -16.13
N THR A 181 -22.82 5.73 -16.88
CA THR A 181 -24.02 5.02 -16.41
C THR A 181 -23.79 3.52 -16.22
N ASP A 182 -22.62 3.02 -16.63
CA ASP A 182 -22.23 1.60 -16.58
C ASP A 182 -21.39 1.24 -15.35
N ILE A 183 -21.44 2.04 -14.28
CA ILE A 183 -20.69 1.77 -13.05
C ILE A 183 -21.48 0.82 -12.16
N ASP A 184 -21.11 -0.46 -12.24
CA ASP A 184 -21.67 -1.53 -11.42
C ASP A 184 -21.00 -1.63 -10.03
N GLN A 185 -21.49 -2.56 -9.21
CA GLN A 185 -20.93 -2.78 -7.87
C GLN A 185 -19.49 -3.27 -7.92
N ALA A 186 -19.13 -4.12 -8.89
CA ALA A 186 -17.76 -4.60 -9.05
C ALA A 186 -16.77 -3.45 -9.33
N ALA A 187 -17.19 -2.43 -10.09
CA ALA A 187 -16.40 -1.23 -10.30
C ALA A 187 -16.21 -0.41 -9.02
N LYS A 188 -17.23 -0.33 -8.16
CA LYS A 188 -17.12 0.31 -6.84
C LYS A 188 -16.21 -0.50 -5.90
N ASP A 189 -16.28 -1.82 -5.95
CA ASP A 189 -15.44 -2.69 -5.12
C ASP A 189 -13.95 -2.55 -5.51
N ARG A 190 -13.64 -2.45 -6.82
CA ARG A 190 -12.27 -2.15 -7.30
C ARG A 190 -11.77 -0.80 -6.81
N GLN A 191 -12.60 0.24 -6.86
CA GLN A 191 -12.26 1.58 -6.33
C GLN A 191 -12.00 1.53 -4.83
N THR A 192 -12.83 0.81 -4.08
CA THR A 192 -12.64 0.62 -2.65
C THR A 192 -11.35 -0.13 -2.35
N ALA A 193 -11.08 -1.22 -3.06
CA ALA A 193 -9.85 -2.01 -2.93
C ALA A 193 -8.60 -1.16 -3.22
N LEU A 194 -8.59 -0.36 -4.29
CA LEU A 194 -7.46 0.50 -4.59
C LEU A 194 -7.26 1.59 -3.52
N THR A 195 -8.33 2.22 -3.04
CA THR A 195 -8.26 3.20 -1.93
C THR A 195 -7.69 2.57 -0.66
N TYR A 196 -8.10 1.33 -0.37
CA TYR A 196 -7.59 0.54 0.75
C TYR A 196 -6.09 0.26 0.62
N LEU A 197 -5.62 -0.16 -0.56
CA LEU A 197 -4.20 -0.42 -0.79
C LEU A 197 -3.36 0.87 -0.70
N MET A 198 -3.87 2.00 -1.16
CA MET A 198 -3.19 3.30 -0.98
C MET A 198 -3.15 3.72 0.50
N ALA A 199 -4.22 3.50 1.25
CA ALA A 199 -4.26 3.75 2.69
C ALA A 199 -3.27 2.85 3.44
N ARG A 200 -3.13 1.57 3.04
CA ARG A 200 -2.16 0.63 3.63
C ARG A 200 -0.73 1.18 3.56
N ARG A 201 -0.32 1.69 2.40
CA ARG A 201 1.02 2.26 2.23
C ARG A 201 1.28 3.43 3.19
N VAL A 202 0.26 4.24 3.45
CA VAL A 202 0.34 5.33 4.42
C VAL A 202 0.42 4.80 5.85
N THR A 203 -0.40 3.81 6.22
CA THR A 203 -0.35 3.23 7.56
C THR A 203 0.99 2.54 7.84
N ASP A 204 1.55 1.86 6.84
CA ASP A 204 2.85 1.21 6.94
C ASP A 204 3.97 2.27 7.10
N ALA A 205 3.91 3.36 6.33
CA ALA A 205 4.88 4.44 6.42
C ALA A 205 4.80 5.27 7.71
N LEU A 206 3.60 5.37 8.31
CA LEU A 206 3.40 5.95 9.65
C LEU A 206 3.84 4.99 10.77
N GLY A 207 4.03 3.71 10.47
CA GLY A 207 4.38 2.71 11.47
C GLY A 207 3.23 2.40 12.44
N CYS A 208 1.98 2.37 11.97
CA CYS A 208 0.83 2.04 12.83
C CYS A 208 0.95 0.61 13.38
N GLU A 209 1.01 0.45 14.71
CA GLU A 209 1.31 -0.84 15.36
C GLU A 209 0.17 -1.85 15.25
N ASN A 210 -1.06 -1.37 15.14
CA ASN A 210 -2.26 -2.19 15.03
C ASN A 210 -2.44 -2.84 13.65
N LYS A 211 -1.54 -2.57 12.69
CA LYS A 211 -1.53 -3.15 11.33
C LYS A 211 -2.92 -3.26 10.68
N PRO A 212 -3.66 -2.13 10.59
CA PRO A 212 -5.10 -2.14 10.32
C PRO A 212 -5.47 -2.71 8.96
N LEU A 213 -4.54 -2.70 8.01
CA LEU A 213 -4.80 -3.02 6.61
C LEU A 213 -3.98 -4.21 6.09
N GLU A 214 -3.37 -5.04 6.95
CA GLU A 214 -2.43 -6.11 6.54
C GLU A 214 -3.07 -7.18 5.61
N LYS A 215 -4.36 -7.45 5.80
CA LYS A 215 -5.09 -8.48 5.02
C LYS A 215 -5.50 -7.96 3.64
N PRO A 216 -5.54 -8.80 2.59
CA PRO A 216 -6.08 -8.43 1.28
C PRO A 216 -7.47 -7.79 1.39
N PRO A 217 -7.80 -6.77 0.56
CA PRO A 217 -9.07 -6.08 0.64
C PRO A 217 -10.24 -7.01 0.32
N VAL A 218 -11.17 -7.17 1.27
CA VAL A 218 -12.45 -7.86 1.07
C VAL A 218 -13.57 -6.89 1.43
N VAL A 219 -14.17 -6.29 0.40
CA VAL A 219 -15.23 -5.28 0.57
C VAL A 219 -16.54 -5.95 0.96
N LYS A 220 -17.10 -5.54 2.08
CA LYS A 220 -18.41 -6.03 2.57
C LYS A 220 -19.39 -4.85 2.62
N PRO A 221 -20.48 -4.88 1.85
CA PRO A 221 -21.50 -3.85 1.95
C PRO A 221 -22.16 -3.90 3.34
N LEU A 222 -22.41 -2.73 3.91
CA LEU A 222 -23.15 -2.58 5.16
C LEU A 222 -24.61 -2.23 4.84
N PRO A 223 -25.57 -2.61 5.71
CA PRO A 223 -26.97 -2.23 5.53
C PRO A 223 -27.12 -0.71 5.45
N ALA A 224 -28.06 -0.26 4.60
CA ALA A 224 -28.56 1.10 4.69
C ALA A 224 -29.22 1.29 6.05
N SER A 225 -28.69 2.23 6.84
CA SER A 225 -29.25 2.64 8.14
C SER A 225 -30.53 3.45 7.99
#